data_AF-H2CJ51-F1
#
_entry.id   AF-H2CJ51-F1
#
_cell.length_a   1.000
_cell.length_b   1.000
_cell.length_c   1.000
_cell.angle_alpha   90.00
_cell.angle_beta   90.00
_cell.angle_gamma   90.00
#
_symmetry.space_group_name_H-M   'P 1'
#
loop_
_entity.id
_entity.type
_entity.pdbx_description
1 polymer ?
#
loop_
_entity_poly.entity_id
_entity_poly.type
_entity_poly.pdbx_seq_one_letter_code
_entity_poly.pdbx_strand_id
1 'polypeptide(L)'
;MSRALAIFFTLLILNCASGASLQAHPQAMNDEPLRISDGNGNLYEIGPTLLFYKPVTAKQSSSGLYSGGEPAALALTGEMHSALRGTIHKALAHKSDHISNREKGSYQIAISKERIILRHGSPSAEALRTTLERIRKSAIPVPLLYNVERGENPWSGMTDTAEQEERNRTIYARSSDVLKGYEPIDAPYLKTKGRPLLFRSMQKKEVVVSEADFSMLTRPDVTRITSGDEVVIGRALKGELLAPSFLLPFLLKGQILISYWHTDAEIRLTGESASNGRICYEFKGEHHYYTNEKNTDPLSFAVCVEVKSGQISVVGR
;
A
#
# COMPACT_ATOMS: atom_id res chain seq x y z
N MET A 1 -33.28 29.54 -68.09
CA MET A 1 -33.60 28.75 -66.89
C MET A 1 -32.51 29.02 -65.86
N SER A 2 -32.89 29.74 -64.81
CA SER A 2 -31.99 30.48 -63.92
C SER A 2 -31.40 29.63 -62.79
N ARG A 3 -30.17 30.04 -62.46
CA ARG A 3 -29.28 29.67 -61.37
C ARG A 3 -29.99 29.44 -60.02
N ALA A 4 -29.70 28.29 -59.40
CA ALA A 4 -30.02 27.99 -58.02
C ALA A 4 -28.90 28.46 -57.08
N LEU A 5 -29.32 29.13 -56.02
CA LEU A 5 -28.57 29.71 -54.92
C LEU A 5 -28.29 28.59 -53.89
N ALA A 6 -27.02 28.32 -53.57
CA ALA A 6 -26.66 27.42 -52.47
C ALA A 6 -26.00 28.25 -51.36
N ILE A 7 -26.74 28.42 -50.27
CA ILE A 7 -26.34 29.14 -49.06
C ILE A 7 -25.54 28.16 -48.17
N PHE A 8 -24.35 28.61 -47.78
CA PHE A 8 -23.47 27.99 -46.80
C PHE A 8 -24.12 27.94 -45.41
N PHE A 9 -24.19 26.77 -44.79
CA PHE A 9 -24.39 26.61 -43.35
C PHE A 9 -23.20 25.84 -42.77
N THR A 10 -22.30 26.58 -42.12
CA THR A 10 -21.16 26.02 -41.39
C THR A 10 -21.63 25.64 -39.99
N LEU A 11 -21.76 24.34 -39.71
CA LEU A 11 -22.00 23.82 -38.36
C LEU A 11 -20.64 23.51 -37.71
N LEU A 12 -20.22 24.36 -36.77
CA LEU A 12 -19.00 24.17 -35.98
C LEU A 12 -19.37 23.39 -34.71
N ILE A 13 -19.09 22.08 -34.67
CA ILE A 13 -19.15 21.29 -33.42
C ILE A 13 -17.73 21.19 -32.89
N LEU A 14 -17.44 21.96 -31.83
CA LEU A 14 -16.30 21.74 -30.94
C LEU A 14 -16.48 20.37 -30.27
N ASN A 15 -15.56 19.45 -30.53
CA ASN A 15 -15.45 18.23 -29.74
C ASN A 15 -14.24 18.34 -28.81
N CYS A 16 -14.47 18.89 -27.62
CA CYS A 16 -13.57 18.76 -26.48
C CYS A 16 -13.77 17.36 -25.89
N ALA A 17 -12.84 16.46 -26.16
CA ALA A 17 -12.73 15.20 -25.43
C ALA A 17 -11.30 15.09 -24.89
N SER A 18 -11.11 15.65 -23.68
CA SER A 18 -10.02 15.29 -22.79
C SER A 18 -10.21 13.83 -22.36
N GLY A 19 -9.70 12.91 -23.16
CA GLY A 19 -9.57 11.50 -22.81
C GLY A 19 -8.47 11.34 -21.78
N ALA A 20 -8.81 11.45 -20.50
CA ALA A 20 -8.01 10.83 -19.44
C ALA A 20 -8.11 9.33 -19.66
N SER A 21 -7.06 8.73 -20.22
CA SER A 21 -6.98 7.29 -20.35
C SER A 21 -6.97 6.68 -18.94
N LEU A 22 -8.07 6.06 -18.54
CA LEU A 22 -8.01 5.02 -17.52
C LEU A 22 -7.02 3.97 -18.04
N GLN A 23 -5.83 3.93 -17.45
CA GLN A 23 -4.90 2.83 -17.68
C GLN A 23 -5.61 1.55 -17.29
N ALA A 24 -5.91 0.73 -18.30
CA ALA A 24 -6.48 -0.58 -18.13
C ALA A 24 -5.63 -1.37 -17.13
N HIS A 25 -6.28 -1.90 -16.08
CA HIS A 25 -5.67 -2.83 -15.17
C HIS A 25 -5.12 -4.03 -15.95
N PRO A 26 -3.87 -4.47 -15.71
CA PRO A 26 -3.33 -5.65 -16.37
C PRO A 26 -4.23 -6.85 -16.11
N GLN A 27 -4.45 -7.68 -17.14
CA GLN A 27 -5.08 -9.00 -17.02
C GLN A 27 -4.51 -9.75 -15.81
N ALA A 28 -5.39 -10.45 -15.08
CA ALA A 28 -5.11 -11.23 -13.87
C ALA A 28 -3.71 -11.84 -13.89
N MET A 29 -2.75 -11.12 -13.29
CA MET A 29 -1.37 -11.54 -13.23
C MET A 29 -1.31 -12.68 -12.21
N ASN A 30 -0.65 -13.78 -12.57
CA ASN A 30 -0.43 -14.88 -11.63
C ASN A 30 0.21 -14.34 -10.34
N ASP A 31 -0.52 -14.40 -9.22
CA ASP A 31 -0.17 -13.96 -7.87
C ASP A 31 0.94 -14.82 -7.22
N GLU A 32 1.83 -15.38 -8.03
CA GLU A 32 2.85 -16.31 -7.58
C GLU A 32 3.92 -15.59 -6.75
N PRO A 33 4.24 -16.14 -5.56
CA PRO A 33 5.26 -15.56 -4.70
C PRO A 33 6.61 -15.60 -5.42
N LEU A 34 7.19 -14.42 -5.61
CA LEU A 34 8.47 -14.23 -6.26
C LEU A 34 9.52 -13.83 -5.22
N ARG A 35 10.62 -14.58 -5.16
CA ARG A 35 11.77 -14.29 -4.31
C ARG A 35 13.04 -14.22 -5.13
N ILE A 36 13.86 -13.21 -4.86
CA ILE A 36 15.15 -13.02 -5.53
C ILE A 36 16.22 -12.85 -4.45
N SER A 37 17.29 -13.63 -4.53
CA SER A 37 18.51 -13.38 -3.77
C SER A 37 19.57 -12.83 -4.73
N ASP A 38 20.16 -11.68 -4.41
CA ASP A 38 21.22 -11.09 -5.23
C ASP A 38 22.59 -11.73 -4.99
N GLY A 39 23.60 -11.25 -5.73
CA GLY A 39 24.97 -11.76 -5.63
C GLY A 39 25.64 -11.60 -4.26
N ASN A 40 25.11 -10.72 -3.41
CA ASN A 40 25.57 -10.53 -2.03
C ASN A 40 24.66 -11.22 -1.00
N GLY A 41 23.63 -11.93 -1.46
CA GLY A 41 22.69 -12.64 -0.62
C GLY A 41 21.51 -11.81 -0.10
N ASN A 42 21.38 -10.53 -0.48
CA ASN A 42 20.22 -9.75 -0.08
C ASN A 42 18.96 -10.33 -0.71
N LEU A 43 17.88 -10.40 0.07
CA LEU A 43 16.62 -10.99 -0.35
C LEU A 43 15.62 -9.91 -0.75
N TYR A 44 14.93 -10.15 -1.85
CA TYR A 44 13.81 -9.38 -2.35
C TYR A 44 12.60 -10.30 -2.38
N GLU A 45 11.55 -9.95 -1.64
CA GLU A 45 10.24 -10.61 -1.75
C GLU A 45 9.31 -9.66 -2.49
N ILE A 46 8.78 -10.12 -3.63
CA ILE A 46 8.02 -9.29 -4.55
C ILE A 46 6.59 -9.80 -4.59
N GLY A 47 5.67 -8.98 -4.06
CA GLY A 47 4.24 -9.15 -4.25
C GLY A 47 3.70 -8.23 -5.34
N PRO A 48 2.36 -8.13 -5.51
CA PRO A 48 1.76 -7.34 -6.58
C PRO A 48 1.97 -5.83 -6.43
N THR A 49 2.01 -5.30 -5.20
CA THR A 49 2.16 -3.85 -4.97
C THR A 49 3.31 -3.49 -4.06
N LEU A 50 3.96 -4.46 -3.41
CA LEU A 50 5.12 -4.24 -2.57
C LEU A 50 6.33 -5.07 -3.00
N LEU A 51 7.50 -4.46 -2.87
CA LEU A 51 8.78 -5.15 -2.78
C LEU A 51 9.33 -4.99 -1.37
N PHE A 52 9.59 -6.10 -0.70
CA PHE A 52 10.30 -6.14 0.58
C PHE A 52 11.77 -6.44 0.33
N TYR A 53 12.64 -5.50 0.69
CA TYR A 53 14.09 -5.65 0.69
C TYR A 53 14.55 -6.07 2.09
N LYS A 54 15.18 -7.25 2.16
CA LYS A 54 15.72 -7.88 3.37
C LYS A 54 17.23 -8.06 3.19
N PRO A 55 18.04 -7.05 3.53
CA PRO A 55 19.48 -7.09 3.35
C PRO A 55 20.16 -8.09 4.29
N VAL A 56 21.31 -8.59 3.87
CA VAL A 56 22.24 -9.28 4.76
C VAL A 56 22.85 -8.26 5.70
N THR A 57 22.74 -8.51 7.01
CA THR A 57 23.38 -7.67 8.04
C THR A 57 24.86 -8.02 8.20
N ALA A 58 25.64 -7.10 8.78
CA ALA A 58 27.04 -7.34 9.15
C ALA A 58 27.22 -8.64 9.97
N LYS A 59 26.29 -8.91 10.89
CA LYS A 59 26.28 -10.12 11.73
C LYS A 59 26.03 -11.41 10.94
N GLN A 60 25.30 -11.32 9.82
CA GLN A 60 25.00 -12.46 8.95
C GLN A 60 26.05 -12.65 7.85
N SER A 61 26.87 -11.64 7.58
CA SER A 61 27.98 -11.75 6.63
C SER A 61 29.10 -12.62 7.18
N SER A 62 29.63 -13.52 6.34
CA SER A 62 30.83 -14.29 6.66
C SER A 62 32.06 -13.41 6.95
N SER A 63 32.11 -12.20 6.39
CA SER A 63 33.18 -11.23 6.66
C SER A 63 32.99 -10.45 7.95
N GLY A 64 31.80 -10.44 8.55
CA GLY A 64 31.44 -9.54 9.65
C GLY A 64 31.35 -8.05 9.27
N LEU A 65 31.75 -7.67 8.05
CA LEU A 65 31.91 -6.27 7.62
C LEU A 65 30.87 -5.82 6.58
N TYR A 66 30.36 -6.75 5.76
CA TYR A 66 29.39 -6.42 4.71
C TYR A 66 28.00 -6.15 5.29
N SER A 67 27.37 -5.05 4.88
CA SER A 67 25.96 -4.77 5.12
C SER A 67 25.27 -4.42 3.80
N GLY A 68 24.13 -5.05 3.53
CA GLY A 68 23.26 -4.70 2.42
C GLY A 68 22.47 -3.39 2.61
N GLY A 69 22.64 -2.71 3.75
CA GLY A 69 21.90 -1.52 4.14
C GLY A 69 20.70 -1.84 5.03
N GLU A 70 19.72 -0.94 5.06
CA GLU A 70 18.51 -1.07 5.89
C GLU A 70 17.39 -1.85 5.18
N PRO A 71 16.58 -2.63 5.90
CA PRO A 71 15.35 -3.22 5.38
C PRO A 71 14.39 -2.15 4.86
N ALA A 72 13.65 -2.46 3.80
CA ALA A 72 12.66 -1.53 3.24
C ALA A 72 11.45 -2.26 2.66
N ALA A 73 10.27 -1.62 2.74
CA ALA A 73 9.14 -1.92 1.88
C ALA A 73 8.98 -0.81 0.84
N LEU A 74 8.79 -1.17 -0.42
CA LEU A 74 8.74 -0.25 -1.54
C LEU A 74 7.45 -0.46 -2.33
N ALA A 75 6.67 0.61 -2.53
CA ALA A 75 5.46 0.57 -3.35
C ALA A 75 5.82 0.44 -4.83
N LEU A 76 5.34 -0.62 -5.46
CA LEU A 76 5.53 -0.91 -6.87
C LEU A 76 4.41 -0.29 -7.71
N THR A 77 4.78 0.42 -8.78
CA THR A 77 3.84 0.78 -9.83
C THR A 77 3.63 -0.42 -10.78
N GLY A 78 2.53 -0.39 -11.54
CA GLY A 78 2.29 -1.41 -12.58
C GLY A 78 3.43 -1.49 -13.61
N GLU A 79 4.05 -0.35 -13.94
CA GLU A 79 5.22 -0.29 -14.83
C GLU A 79 6.45 -0.95 -14.20
N MET A 80 6.74 -0.67 -12.93
CA MET A 80 7.86 -1.29 -12.20
C MET A 80 7.70 -2.81 -12.13
N HIS A 81 6.50 -3.27 -11.74
CA HIS A 81 6.20 -4.69 -11.64
C HIS A 81 6.31 -5.38 -13.01
N SER A 82 5.73 -4.77 -14.07
CA SER A 82 5.81 -5.29 -15.44
C SER A 82 7.25 -5.38 -15.95
N ALA A 83 8.05 -4.34 -15.73
CA ALA A 83 9.46 -4.34 -16.12
C ALA A 83 10.26 -5.43 -15.40
N LEU A 84 10.05 -5.60 -14.08
CA LEU A 84 10.70 -6.66 -13.31
C LEU A 84 10.32 -8.06 -13.79
N ARG A 85 9.02 -8.32 -13.97
CA ARG A 85 8.52 -9.60 -14.49
C ARG A 85 9.05 -9.87 -15.90
N GLY A 86 9.10 -8.87 -16.76
CA GLY A 86 9.69 -8.97 -18.10
C GLY A 86 11.17 -9.36 -18.07
N THR A 87 11.96 -8.74 -17.19
CA THR A 87 13.37 -9.11 -16.98
C THR A 87 13.52 -10.55 -16.49
N ILE A 88 12.67 -10.97 -15.55
CA ILE A 88 12.69 -12.34 -15.01
C ILE A 88 12.29 -13.36 -16.07
N HIS A 89 11.26 -13.09 -16.87
CA HIS A 89 10.83 -13.98 -17.93
C HIS A 89 11.94 -14.20 -18.97
N LYS A 90 12.64 -13.13 -19.38
CA LYS A 90 13.83 -13.23 -20.24
C LYS A 90 14.93 -14.06 -19.60
N ALA A 91 15.21 -13.83 -18.31
CA ALA A 91 16.20 -14.60 -17.57
C ALA A 91 15.85 -16.09 -17.51
N LEU A 92 14.57 -16.45 -17.30
CA LEU A 92 14.10 -17.84 -17.31
C LEU A 92 14.28 -18.51 -18.67
N ALA A 93 14.09 -17.77 -19.77
CA ALA A 93 14.25 -18.28 -21.13
C ALA A 93 15.73 -18.46 -21.53
N HIS A 94 16.64 -17.63 -21.00
CA HIS A 94 18.06 -17.64 -21.34
C HIS A 94 18.85 -18.71 -20.55
N LYS A 95 18.63 -19.99 -20.87
CA LYS A 95 19.25 -21.13 -20.16
C LYS A 95 20.79 -21.13 -20.17
N SER A 96 21.44 -20.46 -21.13
CA SER A 96 22.90 -20.30 -21.18
C SER A 96 23.50 -19.48 -20.04
N ASP A 97 22.66 -18.69 -19.36
CA ASP A 97 23.04 -17.90 -18.19
C ASP A 97 22.86 -18.68 -16.89
N HIS A 98 22.29 -19.89 -16.94
CA HIS A 98 21.95 -20.69 -15.77
C HIS A 98 23.15 -21.53 -15.34
N ILE A 99 23.29 -21.70 -14.03
CA ILE A 99 24.25 -22.62 -13.41
C ILE A 99 23.53 -23.55 -12.44
N SER A 100 24.07 -24.76 -12.26
CA SER A 100 23.46 -25.77 -11.38
C SER A 100 23.73 -25.51 -9.90
N ASN A 101 24.87 -24.89 -9.59
CA ASN A 101 25.34 -24.67 -8.23
C ASN A 101 25.47 -23.18 -7.94
N ARG A 102 25.16 -22.78 -6.71
CA ARG A 102 25.29 -21.39 -6.31
C ARG A 102 26.77 -21.06 -6.12
N GLU A 103 27.22 -20.00 -6.81
CA GLU A 103 28.55 -19.42 -6.66
C GLU A 103 28.46 -18.01 -6.06
N LYS A 104 29.56 -17.49 -5.52
CA LYS A 104 29.60 -16.10 -5.02
C LYS A 104 29.24 -15.13 -6.14
N GLY A 105 28.34 -14.18 -5.88
CA GLY A 105 27.90 -13.20 -6.88
C GLY A 105 26.78 -13.69 -7.80
N SER A 106 26.37 -14.95 -7.72
CA SER A 106 25.22 -15.48 -8.48
C SER A 106 23.89 -14.96 -7.93
N TYR A 107 22.91 -14.79 -8.83
CA TYR A 107 21.54 -14.46 -8.44
C TYR A 107 20.71 -15.72 -8.37
N GLN A 108 19.80 -15.80 -7.42
CA GLN A 108 18.83 -16.89 -7.33
C GLN A 108 17.42 -16.31 -7.49
N ILE A 109 16.64 -16.86 -8.41
CA ILE A 109 15.24 -16.50 -8.61
C ILE A 109 14.40 -17.72 -8.24
N ALA A 110 13.42 -17.54 -7.37
CA ALA A 110 12.43 -18.56 -7.02
C ALA A 110 11.02 -18.03 -7.33
N ILE A 111 10.29 -18.77 -8.17
CA ILE A 111 8.91 -18.48 -8.56
C ILE A 111 8.12 -19.76 -8.38
N SER A 112 7.16 -19.76 -7.46
CA SER A 112 6.39 -20.96 -7.12
C SER A 112 7.30 -22.16 -6.83
N LYS A 113 7.35 -23.15 -7.74
CA LYS A 113 8.14 -24.38 -7.63
C LYS A 113 9.42 -24.36 -8.46
N GLU A 114 9.61 -23.36 -9.32
CA GLU A 114 10.81 -23.21 -10.14
C GLU A 114 11.87 -22.39 -9.40
N ARG A 115 13.12 -22.85 -9.46
CA ARG A 115 14.28 -22.13 -8.97
C ARG A 115 15.37 -22.17 -10.02
N ILE A 116 15.85 -20.98 -10.42
CA ILE A 116 17.00 -20.84 -11.29
C ILE A 116 18.11 -20.07 -10.58
N ILE A 117 19.36 -20.36 -10.96
CA ILE A 117 20.54 -19.64 -10.49
C ILE A 117 21.20 -19.03 -11.73
N LEU A 118 21.36 -17.71 -11.73
CA LEU A 118 22.02 -16.98 -12.80
C LEU A 118 23.50 -16.81 -12.47
N ARG A 119 24.36 -17.16 -13.43
CA ARG A 119 25.81 -16.96 -13.35
C ARG A 119 26.14 -15.49 -13.07
N HIS A 120 27.12 -15.27 -12.20
CA HIS A 120 27.64 -13.94 -11.94
C HIS A 120 28.11 -13.26 -13.24
N GLY A 121 27.77 -11.98 -13.42
CA GLY A 121 28.12 -11.22 -14.63
C GLY A 121 27.43 -11.64 -15.92
N SER A 122 26.48 -12.59 -15.87
CA SER A 122 25.66 -12.93 -17.04
C SER A 122 24.77 -11.76 -17.47
N PRO A 123 24.41 -11.65 -18.76
CA PRO A 123 23.47 -10.63 -19.24
C PRO A 123 22.15 -10.62 -18.45
N SER A 124 21.61 -11.80 -18.12
CA SER A 124 20.39 -11.90 -17.31
C SER A 124 20.57 -11.40 -15.87
N ALA A 125 21.68 -11.73 -15.21
CA ALA A 125 21.97 -11.26 -13.86
C ALA A 125 22.15 -9.73 -13.82
N GLU A 126 22.83 -9.17 -14.81
CA GLU A 126 23.06 -7.73 -14.92
C GLU A 126 21.77 -6.96 -15.20
N ALA A 127 20.94 -7.43 -16.12
CA ALA A 127 19.63 -6.85 -16.39
C ALA A 127 18.74 -6.84 -15.13
N LEU A 128 18.79 -7.92 -14.34
CA LEU A 128 18.06 -8.02 -13.08
C LEU A 128 18.58 -7.03 -12.04
N ARG A 129 19.91 -6.94 -11.86
CA ARG A 129 20.57 -5.97 -10.99
C ARG A 129 20.12 -4.55 -11.32
N THR A 130 20.25 -4.13 -12.58
CA THR A 130 19.85 -2.78 -13.02
C THR A 130 18.36 -2.53 -12.77
N THR A 131 17.51 -3.53 -13.00
CA THR A 131 16.07 -3.40 -12.76
C THR A 131 15.75 -3.18 -11.29
N LEU A 132 16.33 -3.99 -10.39
CA LEU A 132 16.14 -3.89 -8.94
C LEU A 132 16.69 -2.57 -8.39
N GLU A 133 17.86 -2.14 -8.84
CA GLU A 133 18.44 -0.85 -8.44
C GLU A 133 17.58 0.33 -8.86
N ARG A 134 17.02 0.30 -10.08
CA ARG A 134 16.10 1.33 -10.55
C ARG A 134 14.85 1.39 -9.65
N ILE A 135 14.27 0.23 -9.31
CA ILE A 135 13.12 0.16 -8.40
C ILE A 135 13.50 0.75 -7.03
N ARG A 136 14.62 0.31 -6.43
CA ARG A 136 15.08 0.82 -5.12
C ARG A 136 15.28 2.34 -5.08
N LYS A 137 15.69 2.94 -6.20
CA LYS A 137 15.93 4.40 -6.31
C LYS A 137 14.67 5.22 -6.55
N SER A 138 13.61 4.64 -7.13
CA SER A 138 12.46 5.40 -7.64
C SER A 138 11.11 5.00 -7.04
N ALA A 139 11.02 3.82 -6.43
CA ALA A 139 9.81 3.37 -5.73
C ALA A 139 9.60 4.20 -4.45
N ILE A 140 8.34 4.45 -4.14
CA ILE A 140 7.96 5.21 -2.95
C ILE A 140 8.14 4.29 -1.72
N PRO A 141 8.91 4.69 -0.70
CA PRO A 141 9.04 3.92 0.53
C PRO A 141 7.69 3.80 1.26
N VAL A 142 7.43 2.60 1.78
CA VAL A 142 6.31 2.33 2.71
C VAL A 142 6.91 2.06 4.09
N PRO A 143 6.43 2.73 5.15
CA PRO A 143 6.94 2.49 6.50
C PRO A 143 6.84 1.01 6.88
N LEU A 144 7.95 0.43 7.34
CA LEU A 144 7.97 -0.92 7.90
C LEU A 144 7.48 -0.96 9.35
N LEU A 145 7.56 0.17 10.05
CA LEU A 145 7.16 0.34 11.44
C LEU A 145 6.27 1.58 11.54
N TYR A 146 5.13 1.41 12.20
CA TYR A 146 4.21 2.46 12.57
C TYR A 146 4.13 2.50 14.10
N ASN A 147 4.66 3.56 14.70
CA ASN A 147 4.41 3.87 16.10
C ASN A 147 3.15 4.71 16.14
N VAL A 148 2.07 4.25 16.76
CA VAL A 148 0.81 5.00 16.86
C VAL A 148 0.62 5.39 18.32
N GLU A 149 0.57 6.68 18.61
CA GLU A 149 0.46 7.19 19.97
C GLU A 149 -0.81 8.00 20.17
N ARG A 150 -1.34 8.00 21.40
CA ARG A 150 -2.51 8.81 21.77
C ARG A 150 -2.29 10.31 21.58
N GLY A 151 -1.08 10.80 21.85
CA GLY A 151 -0.74 12.21 21.69
C GLY A 151 -0.78 12.68 20.23
N GLU A 152 -0.60 11.76 19.27
CA GLU A 152 -0.63 12.06 17.84
C GLU A 152 -2.02 11.88 17.21
N ASN A 153 -3.06 11.62 18.02
CA ASN A 153 -4.39 11.33 17.50
C ASN A 153 -4.99 12.52 16.72
N PRO A 154 -5.24 12.41 15.40
CA PRO A 154 -5.82 13.50 14.61
C PRO A 154 -7.25 13.89 15.03
N TRP A 155 -7.88 13.06 15.85
CA TRP A 155 -9.24 13.20 16.38
C TRP A 155 -9.28 13.89 17.74
N SER A 156 -8.15 14.39 18.23
CA SER A 156 -8.09 15.08 19.53
C SER A 156 -9.16 16.18 19.64
N GLY A 157 -9.93 16.13 20.73
CA GLY A 157 -11.04 17.06 21.00
C GLY A 157 -12.37 16.74 20.30
N MET A 158 -12.47 15.62 19.57
CA MET A 158 -13.71 15.19 18.92
C MET A 158 -14.64 14.38 19.83
N THR A 159 -14.12 13.81 20.92
CA THR A 159 -14.88 12.93 21.80
C THR A 159 -14.63 13.31 23.26
N ASP A 160 -15.70 13.69 23.95
CA ASP A 160 -15.70 14.03 25.38
C ASP A 160 -16.52 13.02 26.20
N THR A 161 -17.27 12.14 25.52
CA THR A 161 -18.18 11.14 26.11
C THR A 161 -18.06 9.80 25.38
N ALA A 162 -18.44 8.70 26.06
CA ALA A 162 -18.44 7.37 25.46
C ALA A 162 -19.39 7.28 24.26
N GLU A 163 -20.54 7.95 24.32
CA GLU A 163 -21.51 7.98 23.24
C GLU A 163 -20.97 8.72 22.00
N GLN A 164 -20.16 9.76 22.20
CA GLN A 164 -19.48 10.44 21.09
C GLN A 164 -18.39 9.57 20.47
N GLU A 165 -17.60 8.86 21.29
CA GLU A 165 -16.60 7.91 20.79
C GLU A 165 -17.27 6.83 19.94
N GLU A 166 -18.38 6.28 20.40
CA GLU A 166 -19.13 5.26 19.67
C GLU A 166 -19.72 5.82 18.36
N ARG A 167 -20.31 7.02 18.38
CA ARG A 167 -20.77 7.69 17.14
C ARG A 167 -19.63 7.91 16.15
N ASN A 168 -18.46 8.30 16.64
CA ASN A 168 -17.28 8.54 15.83
C ASN A 168 -16.59 7.26 15.34
N ARG A 169 -17.10 6.07 15.68
CA ARG A 169 -16.74 4.84 14.97
C ARG A 169 -17.24 4.83 13.52
N THR A 170 -18.25 5.63 13.20
CA THR A 170 -18.74 5.80 11.83
C THR A 170 -18.28 7.15 11.28
N ILE A 171 -17.55 7.12 10.17
CA ILE A 171 -17.05 8.30 9.47
C ILE A 171 -17.89 8.52 8.23
N TYR A 172 -18.75 9.52 8.26
CA TYR A 172 -19.63 9.79 7.14
C TYR A 172 -18.87 10.40 5.95
N ALA A 173 -19.26 9.98 4.75
CA ALA A 173 -18.89 10.66 3.52
C ALA A 173 -19.80 11.88 3.31
N ARG A 174 -19.20 13.03 2.96
CA ARG A 174 -19.91 14.30 2.74
C ARG A 174 -19.53 14.96 1.42
N SER A 175 -20.50 15.66 0.84
CA SER A 175 -20.32 16.45 -0.38
C SER A 175 -19.41 17.65 -0.17
N SER A 176 -18.81 18.14 -1.25
CA SER A 176 -17.93 19.31 -1.21
C SER A 176 -18.60 20.57 -0.64
N ASP A 177 -19.91 20.72 -0.82
CA ASP A 177 -20.65 21.86 -0.26
C ASP A 177 -20.80 21.76 1.25
N VAL A 178 -21.09 20.56 1.76
CA VAL A 178 -21.18 20.32 3.21
C VAL A 178 -19.81 20.51 3.86
N LEU A 179 -18.74 20.06 3.20
CA LEU A 179 -17.36 20.19 3.70
C LEU A 179 -16.88 21.63 3.88
N LYS A 180 -17.52 22.63 3.27
CA LYS A 180 -17.19 24.07 3.50
C LYS A 180 -17.36 24.48 4.97
N GLY A 181 -18.19 23.78 5.74
CA GLY A 181 -18.37 23.98 7.18
C GLY A 181 -17.45 23.14 8.07
N TYR A 182 -16.47 22.44 7.49
CA TYR A 182 -15.53 21.57 8.21
C TYR A 182 -14.10 22.07 8.02
N GLU A 183 -13.29 21.86 9.05
CA GLU A 183 -11.85 22.14 8.99
C GLU A 183 -11.12 20.90 8.46
N PRO A 184 -10.21 21.04 7.49
CA PRO A 184 -9.38 19.92 7.07
C PRO A 184 -8.41 19.53 8.19
N ILE A 185 -8.21 18.23 8.38
CA ILE A 185 -7.16 17.73 9.28
C ILE A 185 -5.83 17.78 8.54
N ASP A 186 -4.93 18.66 8.99
CA ASP A 186 -3.64 18.87 8.36
C ASP A 186 -2.60 17.83 8.81
N ALA A 187 -2.53 16.72 8.07
CA ALA A 187 -1.41 15.79 8.16
C ALA A 187 -1.00 15.31 6.76
N PRO A 188 0.30 15.08 6.48
CA PRO A 188 0.76 14.61 5.17
C PRO A 188 0.09 13.31 4.71
N TYR A 189 -0.16 12.37 5.62
CA TYR A 189 -0.82 11.09 5.36
C TYR A 189 -2.35 11.17 5.24
N LEU A 190 -2.93 12.36 5.40
CA LEU A 190 -4.36 12.64 5.23
C LEU A 190 -4.65 13.52 4.00
N LYS A 191 -3.66 13.66 3.11
CA LYS A 191 -3.75 14.47 1.89
C LYS A 191 -3.37 13.66 0.66
N THR A 192 -4.04 13.94 -0.46
CA THR A 192 -3.63 13.45 -1.79
C THR A 192 -3.52 14.62 -2.75
N LYS A 193 -2.36 14.75 -3.42
CA LYS A 193 -2.07 15.89 -4.32
C LYS A 193 -2.37 17.26 -3.66
N GLY A 194 -2.04 17.38 -2.37
CA GLY A 194 -2.30 18.59 -1.56
C GLY A 194 -3.74 18.77 -1.07
N ARG A 195 -4.69 17.94 -1.53
CA ARG A 195 -6.10 18.02 -1.14
C ARG A 195 -6.38 17.18 0.12
N PRO A 196 -7.01 17.75 1.17
CA PRO A 196 -7.37 17.00 2.38
C PRO A 196 -8.45 15.96 2.10
N LEU A 197 -8.35 14.85 2.82
CA LEU A 197 -9.28 13.71 2.71
C LEU A 197 -10.11 13.47 3.97
N LEU A 198 -9.64 14.00 5.11
CA LEU A 198 -10.30 13.89 6.40
C LEU A 198 -10.55 15.31 6.94
N PHE A 199 -11.76 15.53 7.44
CA PHE A 199 -12.23 16.82 7.90
C PHE A 199 -12.92 16.67 9.25
N ARG A 200 -12.92 17.72 10.07
CA ARG A 200 -13.52 17.72 11.41
C ARG A 200 -14.42 18.93 11.62
N SER A 201 -15.39 18.77 12.52
CA SER A 201 -16.19 19.88 13.02
C SER A 201 -16.17 19.87 14.55
N MET A 202 -15.55 20.87 15.16
CA MET A 202 -15.51 21.03 16.62
C MET A 202 -16.92 21.21 17.21
N GLN A 203 -17.80 21.91 16.48
CA GLN A 203 -19.18 22.17 16.90
C GLN A 203 -20.02 20.90 16.89
N LYS A 204 -19.89 20.08 15.85
CA LYS A 204 -20.64 18.82 15.71
C LYS A 204 -19.98 17.63 16.41
N LYS A 205 -18.72 17.78 16.84
CA LYS A 205 -17.91 16.74 17.48
C LYS A 205 -17.82 15.48 16.60
N GLU A 206 -17.58 15.68 15.31
CA GLU A 206 -17.51 14.59 14.32
C GLU A 206 -16.35 14.77 13.34
N VAL A 207 -15.94 13.65 12.76
CA VAL A 207 -14.97 13.56 11.66
C VAL A 207 -15.66 12.97 10.44
N VAL A 208 -15.36 13.50 9.27
CA VAL A 208 -15.95 13.11 7.99
C VAL A 208 -14.89 12.97 6.90
N VAL A 209 -15.21 12.21 5.86
CA VAL A 209 -14.42 12.10 4.64
C VAL A 209 -15.15 12.71 3.45
N SER A 210 -14.42 12.99 2.38
CA SER A 210 -15.04 13.42 1.12
C SER A 210 -15.73 12.26 0.42
N GLU A 211 -17.01 12.43 0.06
CA GLU A 211 -17.75 11.45 -0.74
C GLU A 211 -17.24 11.31 -2.17
N ALA A 212 -16.38 12.23 -2.64
CA ALA A 212 -15.70 12.12 -3.92
C ALA A 212 -14.51 11.13 -3.88
N ASP A 213 -14.10 10.69 -2.68
CA ASP A 213 -12.91 9.87 -2.47
C ASP A 213 -13.21 8.55 -1.78
N PHE A 214 -14.14 8.57 -0.83
CA PHE A 214 -14.48 7.41 -0.02
C PHE A 214 -16.00 7.25 0.11
N SER A 215 -16.44 6.02 0.29
CA SER A 215 -17.74 5.77 0.93
C SER A 215 -17.69 6.18 2.40
N MET A 216 -18.81 6.00 3.11
CA MET A 216 -18.78 5.94 4.56
C MET A 216 -17.72 4.93 5.01
N LEU A 217 -16.95 5.29 6.04
CA LEU A 217 -15.94 4.44 6.65
C LEU A 217 -16.36 4.05 8.08
N THR A 218 -15.89 2.90 8.53
CA THR A 218 -16.00 2.41 9.91
C THR A 218 -14.62 2.36 10.53
N ARG A 219 -14.53 2.61 11.84
CA ARG A 219 -13.30 2.52 12.62
C ARG A 219 -13.27 1.26 13.48
N PRO A 220 -12.84 0.12 12.92
CA PRO A 220 -12.72 -1.10 13.70
C PRO A 220 -11.60 -0.98 14.73
N ASP A 221 -11.83 -1.61 15.89
CA ASP A 221 -10.80 -1.82 16.91
C ASP A 221 -10.05 -3.10 16.62
N VAL A 222 -8.84 -2.97 16.05
CA VAL A 222 -8.04 -4.12 15.59
C VAL A 222 -7.46 -4.93 16.74
N THR A 223 -7.46 -4.40 17.97
CA THR A 223 -7.06 -5.18 19.15
C THR A 223 -8.12 -6.19 19.58
N ARG A 224 -9.35 -6.10 19.02
CA ARG A 224 -10.50 -6.94 19.39
C ARG A 224 -11.01 -7.84 18.26
N ILE A 225 -10.36 -7.83 17.10
CA ILE A 225 -10.80 -8.67 15.97
C ILE A 225 -10.27 -10.09 16.19
N THR A 226 -11.17 -11.06 16.31
CA THR A 226 -10.79 -12.46 16.45
C THR A 226 -10.08 -12.95 15.18
N SER A 227 -9.14 -13.89 15.32
CA SER A 227 -8.46 -14.49 14.18
C SER A 227 -9.47 -15.10 13.20
N GLY A 228 -9.36 -14.68 11.93
CA GLY A 228 -10.27 -15.08 10.85
C GLY A 228 -11.50 -14.19 10.67
N ASP A 229 -11.88 -13.38 11.67
CA ASP A 229 -12.98 -12.43 11.52
C ASP A 229 -12.57 -11.27 10.61
N GLU A 230 -13.50 -10.83 9.76
CA GLU A 230 -13.33 -9.71 8.83
C GLU A 230 -14.30 -8.58 9.16
N VAL A 231 -13.77 -7.36 9.21
CA VAL A 231 -14.57 -6.14 9.36
C VAL A 231 -14.35 -5.23 8.16
N VAL A 232 -15.44 -4.87 7.47
CA VAL A 232 -15.39 -3.92 6.36
C VAL A 232 -15.17 -2.51 6.92
N ILE A 233 -14.13 -1.85 6.43
CA ILE A 233 -13.84 -0.46 6.76
C ILE A 233 -14.68 0.44 5.87
N GLY A 234 -14.70 0.21 4.57
CA GLY A 234 -15.42 1.05 3.61
C GLY A 234 -14.90 0.84 2.20
N ARG A 235 -14.98 1.87 1.36
CA ARG A 235 -14.53 1.82 -0.04
C ARG A 235 -13.77 3.08 -0.41
N ALA A 236 -12.63 2.93 -1.07
CA ALA A 236 -12.02 4.02 -1.82
C ALA A 236 -12.62 4.07 -3.23
N LEU A 237 -13.01 5.26 -3.67
CA LEU A 237 -13.65 5.49 -4.97
C LEU A 237 -12.64 5.79 -6.08
N LYS A 238 -11.37 5.94 -5.73
CA LYS A 238 -10.27 6.25 -6.65
C LYS A 238 -9.11 5.29 -6.44
N GLY A 239 -8.56 4.78 -7.55
CA GLY A 239 -7.50 3.78 -7.51
C GLY A 239 -6.20 4.27 -6.86
N GLU A 240 -5.87 5.56 -6.98
CA GLU A 240 -4.67 6.12 -6.34
C GLU A 240 -4.72 6.08 -4.80
N LEU A 241 -5.92 6.00 -4.22
CA LEU A 241 -6.11 5.91 -2.76
C LEU A 241 -5.87 4.49 -2.24
N LEU A 242 -5.76 3.50 -3.14
CA LEU A 242 -5.43 2.11 -2.80
C LEU A 242 -3.93 1.83 -2.80
N ALA A 243 -3.10 2.79 -3.21
CA ALA A 243 -1.65 2.64 -3.18
C ALA A 243 -1.17 2.45 -1.73
N PRO A 244 -0.37 1.40 -1.42
CA PRO A 244 0.01 1.09 -0.04
C PRO A 244 0.79 2.21 0.65
N SER A 245 1.57 2.97 -0.11
CA SER A 245 2.31 4.15 0.40
C SER A 245 1.40 5.25 0.93
N PHE A 246 0.13 5.28 0.51
CA PHE A 246 -0.87 6.23 0.99
C PHE A 246 -1.87 5.56 1.94
N LEU A 247 -2.46 4.43 1.51
CA LEU A 247 -3.54 3.76 2.22
C LEU A 247 -3.13 3.33 3.65
N LEU A 248 -1.95 2.74 3.81
CA LEU A 248 -1.53 2.19 5.09
C LEU A 248 -1.27 3.28 6.13
N PRO A 249 -0.52 4.37 5.83
CA PRO A 249 -0.47 5.53 6.70
C PRO A 249 -1.83 6.18 6.96
N PHE A 250 -2.69 6.31 5.95
CA PHE A 250 -4.03 6.87 6.13
C PHE A 250 -4.84 6.08 7.15
N LEU A 251 -4.81 4.74 7.09
CA LEU A 251 -5.56 3.89 8.01
C LEU A 251 -4.96 3.86 9.42
N LEU A 252 -3.64 3.72 9.54
CA LEU A 252 -2.95 3.55 10.83
C LEU A 252 -2.68 4.90 11.53
N LYS A 253 -1.95 5.81 10.88
CA LYS A 253 -1.61 7.12 11.45
C LYS A 253 -2.81 8.07 11.47
N GLY A 254 -3.73 7.93 10.50
CA GLY A 254 -5.03 8.62 10.55
C GLY A 254 -5.98 8.08 11.63
N GLN A 255 -5.59 7.01 12.33
CA GLN A 255 -6.39 6.32 13.34
C GLN A 255 -7.81 5.97 12.88
N ILE A 256 -7.93 5.62 11.60
CA ILE A 256 -9.14 4.96 11.07
C ILE A 256 -9.21 3.55 11.67
N LEU A 257 -8.07 2.87 11.77
CA LEU A 257 -7.92 1.67 12.59
C LEU A 257 -7.55 2.08 14.02
N ILE A 258 -8.32 1.61 15.01
CA ILE A 258 -7.97 1.78 16.41
C ILE A 258 -7.05 0.63 16.79
N SER A 259 -5.79 0.94 17.10
CA SER A 259 -4.72 -0.06 17.24
C SER A 259 -4.08 -0.14 18.62
N TYR A 260 -4.55 0.64 19.58
CA TYR A 260 -4.06 0.64 20.95
C TYR A 260 -5.17 0.99 21.93
N TRP A 261 -4.96 0.65 23.20
CA TRP A 261 -5.77 1.13 24.32
C TRP A 261 -4.94 2.04 25.21
N HIS A 262 -5.46 3.20 25.59
CA HIS A 262 -4.83 4.17 26.50
C HIS A 262 -3.55 4.88 26.01
N THR A 263 -2.50 4.20 25.56
CA THR A 263 -1.21 4.87 25.27
C THR A 263 -0.76 4.79 23.82
N ASP A 264 -0.36 3.61 23.35
CA ASP A 264 0.38 3.48 22.09
C ASP A 264 0.42 2.04 21.54
N ALA A 265 0.85 1.91 20.28
CA ALA A 265 1.16 0.64 19.64
C ALA A 265 2.37 0.74 18.70
N GLU A 266 3.14 -0.35 18.63
CA GLU A 266 4.17 -0.56 17.62
C GLU A 266 3.68 -1.61 16.61
N ILE A 267 3.51 -1.21 15.35
CA ILE A 267 2.90 -2.07 14.31
C ILE A 267 3.86 -2.21 13.14
N ARG A 268 4.23 -3.43 12.80
CA ARG A 268 5.18 -3.75 11.73
C ARG A 268 4.48 -4.33 10.51
N LEU A 269 4.77 -3.79 9.34
CA LEU A 269 4.38 -4.38 8.06
C LEU A 269 5.31 -5.57 7.77
N THR A 270 4.76 -6.77 7.75
CA THR A 270 5.53 -8.03 7.69
C THR A 270 5.43 -8.75 6.35
N GLY A 271 4.43 -8.44 5.54
CA GLY A 271 4.26 -9.07 4.25
C GLY A 271 3.09 -8.53 3.44
N GLU A 272 2.96 -9.08 2.25
CA GLU A 272 1.85 -8.88 1.32
C GLU A 272 1.43 -10.26 0.80
N SER A 273 0.12 -10.47 0.71
CA SER A 273 -0.45 -11.64 0.05
C SER A 273 -1.52 -11.19 -0.96
N ALA A 274 -1.73 -11.98 -2.00
CA ALA A 274 -2.74 -11.68 -3.01
C ALA A 274 -3.41 -12.96 -3.50
N SER A 275 -4.72 -12.86 -3.71
CA SER A 275 -5.55 -13.95 -4.23
C SER A 275 -6.85 -13.39 -4.77
N ASN A 276 -7.29 -13.85 -5.94
CA ASN A 276 -8.60 -13.55 -6.51
C ASN A 276 -8.90 -12.03 -6.67
N GLY A 277 -7.86 -11.21 -6.93
CA GLY A 277 -8.02 -9.75 -7.06
C GLY A 277 -8.14 -9.01 -5.72
N ARG A 278 -7.87 -9.70 -4.61
CA ARG A 278 -7.74 -9.16 -3.27
C ARG A 278 -6.28 -9.13 -2.86
N ILE A 279 -5.83 -8.01 -2.32
CA ILE A 279 -4.47 -7.82 -1.79
C ILE A 279 -4.58 -7.59 -0.29
N CYS A 280 -3.81 -8.32 0.51
CA CYS A 280 -3.78 -8.19 1.96
C CYS A 280 -2.36 -7.83 2.44
N TYR A 281 -2.25 -6.77 3.22
CA TYR A 281 -1.04 -6.29 3.86
C TYR A 281 -1.00 -6.79 5.30
N GLU A 282 0.00 -7.60 5.63
CA GLU A 282 0.08 -8.35 6.89
C GLU A 282 0.83 -7.55 7.95
N PHE A 283 0.20 -7.35 9.11
CA PHE A 283 0.76 -6.60 10.23
C PHE A 283 0.91 -7.46 11.47
N LYS A 284 2.01 -7.23 12.19
CA LYS A 284 2.26 -7.77 13.53
C LYS A 284 2.85 -6.70 14.43
N GLY A 285 2.56 -6.76 15.72
CA GLY A 285 3.00 -5.74 16.65
C GLY A 285 2.57 -6.03 18.06
N GLU A 286 2.56 -4.97 18.85
CA GLU A 286 2.06 -4.96 20.22
C GLU A 286 1.43 -3.61 20.53
N HIS A 287 0.50 -3.59 21.48
CA HIS A 287 -0.04 -2.37 22.04
C HIS A 287 0.14 -2.31 23.55
N HIS A 288 0.26 -1.10 24.05
CA HIS A 288 0.51 -0.80 25.46
C HIS A 288 -0.69 -0.14 26.09
N TYR A 289 -1.05 -0.56 27.31
CA TYR A 289 -2.15 0.03 28.06
C TYR A 289 -1.94 -0.06 29.57
N TYR A 290 -2.73 0.70 30.34
CA TYR A 290 -2.65 0.76 31.80
C TYR A 290 -4.00 0.47 32.46
N THR A 291 -4.01 -0.43 33.43
CA THR A 291 -5.15 -0.67 34.34
C THR A 291 -4.76 -0.36 35.79
N ASN A 292 -3.55 -0.76 36.18
CA ASN A 292 -2.83 -0.35 37.40
C ASN A 292 -1.30 -0.33 37.17
N GLU A 293 -0.83 -1.15 36.24
CA GLU A 293 0.55 -1.22 35.75
C GLU A 293 0.57 -1.20 34.21
N LYS A 294 1.76 -1.12 33.61
CA LYS A 294 1.93 -1.20 32.15
C LYS A 294 1.67 -2.64 31.70
N ASN A 295 0.75 -2.82 30.76
CA ASN A 295 0.46 -4.08 30.09
C ASN A 295 0.90 -3.98 28.62
N THR A 296 1.32 -5.11 28.05
CA THR A 296 1.71 -5.25 26.64
C THR A 296 1.00 -6.46 26.06
N ASP A 297 0.15 -6.25 25.05
CA ASP A 297 -0.57 -7.32 24.37
C ASP A 297 -0.18 -7.39 22.89
N PRO A 298 -0.04 -8.60 22.31
CA PRO A 298 0.29 -8.77 20.91
C PRO A 298 -0.85 -8.34 20.00
N LEU A 299 -0.50 -7.80 18.84
CA LEU A 299 -1.42 -7.38 17.80
C LEU A 299 -1.07 -8.05 16.46
N SER A 300 -2.08 -8.58 15.77
CA SER A 300 -1.89 -9.32 14.52
C SER A 300 -3.15 -9.20 13.66
N PHE A 301 -3.02 -8.58 12.48
CA PHE A 301 -4.13 -8.34 11.56
C PHE A 301 -3.63 -8.15 10.13
N ALA A 302 -4.54 -8.18 9.16
CA ALA A 302 -4.27 -7.84 7.77
C ALA A 302 -5.23 -6.77 7.26
N VAL A 303 -4.70 -5.77 6.56
CA VAL A 303 -5.54 -4.82 5.80
C VAL A 303 -5.72 -5.38 4.40
N CYS A 304 -6.96 -5.63 3.99
CA CYS A 304 -7.26 -6.20 2.68
C CYS A 304 -7.99 -5.21 1.78
N VAL A 305 -7.67 -5.26 0.48
CA VAL A 305 -8.24 -4.42 -0.57
C VAL A 305 -8.72 -5.28 -1.73
N GLU A 306 -9.99 -5.14 -2.08
CA GLU A 306 -10.56 -5.67 -3.31
C GLU A 306 -10.29 -4.70 -4.46
N VAL A 307 -9.34 -5.04 -5.34
CA VAL A 307 -8.78 -4.09 -6.34
C VAL A 307 -9.86 -3.52 -7.27
N LYS A 308 -10.86 -4.33 -7.65
CA LYS A 308 -11.92 -3.90 -8.57
C LYS A 308 -12.96 -3.00 -7.93
N SER A 309 -13.39 -3.32 -6.71
CA SER A 309 -14.46 -2.58 -6.04
C SER A 309 -13.94 -1.42 -5.20
N GLY A 310 -12.64 -1.42 -4.87
CA GLY A 310 -12.02 -0.51 -3.93
C GLY A 310 -12.45 -0.75 -2.48
N GLN A 311 -13.13 -1.87 -2.18
CA GLN A 311 -13.52 -2.21 -0.82
C GLN A 311 -12.26 -2.47 0.02
N ILE A 312 -12.27 -1.90 1.22
CA ILE A 312 -11.20 -2.02 2.21
C ILE A 312 -11.79 -2.73 3.42
N SER A 313 -11.08 -3.73 3.92
CA SER A 313 -11.42 -4.44 5.15
C SER A 313 -10.19 -4.72 5.99
N VAL A 314 -10.41 -5.13 7.23
CA VAL A 314 -9.38 -5.64 8.12
C VAL A 314 -9.76 -7.03 8.59
N VAL A 315 -8.79 -7.93 8.69
CA VAL A 315 -8.97 -9.33 9.10
C VAL A 315 -8.08 -9.60 10.31
N GLY A 316 -8.61 -10.20 11.37
CA GLY A 316 -7.81 -10.64 12.52
C GLY A 316 -6.90 -11.82 12.13
N ARG A 317 -5.68 -11.86 12.65
CA ARG A 317 -4.67 -12.88 12.30
C ARG A 317 -4.20 -13.65 13.53
#